data_AF-A0A7C6WZR7-F1
#
_entry.id   AF-A0A7C6WZR7-F1
#
_cell.length_a   1.000
_cell.length_b   1.000
_cell.length_c   1.000
_cell.angle_alpha   90.00
_cell.angle_beta   90.00
_cell.angle_gamma   90.00
#
_symmetry.space_group_name_H-M   'P 1'
#
loop_
_entity.id
_entity.type
_entity.pdbx_description
1 polymer ?
#
loop_
_entity_poly.entity_id
_entity_poly.type
_entity_poly.pdbx_seq_one_letter_code
_entity_poly.pdbx_strand_id
1 'polypeptide(L)'
;MSSPKRPTLLWLCGIIAIFVLLTTTAFPTVAVFPASASASDVKSEPQVVEVSLEECRSLALEHSASVLLAENAVRDARLALEQTEATSLTKPSPTSLYQSRMSLESAKKNLEITKQDVVLGTDQLYYSLLRAE
;
A
#
# COMPACT_ATOMS: atom_id res chain seq x y z
N MET A 1 -34.49 44.00 -29.22
CA MET A 1 -33.88 44.64 -28.04
C MET A 1 -34.35 43.93 -26.78
N SER A 2 -33.46 43.88 -25.77
CA SER A 2 -33.61 43.39 -24.38
C SER A 2 -33.31 41.91 -24.05
N SER A 3 -32.04 41.65 -23.72
CA SER A 3 -31.61 40.82 -22.57
C SER A 3 -31.27 41.76 -21.40
N PRO A 4 -30.95 41.32 -20.16
CA PRO A 4 -31.19 40.03 -19.47
C PRO A 4 -31.84 40.22 -18.07
N LYS A 5 -32.31 39.14 -17.43
CA LYS A 5 -32.53 39.10 -15.96
C LYS A 5 -31.98 37.79 -15.40
N ARG A 6 -30.88 37.89 -14.65
CA ARG A 6 -30.27 36.80 -13.86
C ARG A 6 -31.07 36.63 -12.56
N PRO A 7 -31.42 35.41 -12.15
CA PRO A 7 -31.66 35.07 -10.75
C PRO A 7 -30.48 34.24 -10.23
N THR A 8 -29.55 34.84 -9.48
CA THR A 8 -29.51 34.95 -8.01
C THR A 8 -28.92 33.72 -7.33
N LEU A 9 -27.69 33.95 -6.86
CA LEU A 9 -26.76 33.18 -6.01
C LEU A 9 -27.35 32.52 -4.74
N LEU A 10 -28.67 32.56 -4.54
CA LEU A 10 -29.37 32.15 -3.32
C LEU A 10 -29.68 30.64 -3.26
N TRP A 11 -29.51 29.91 -4.36
CA TRP A 11 -29.77 28.48 -4.41
C TRP A 11 -28.61 27.61 -3.86
N LEU A 12 -27.38 28.16 -3.80
CA LEU A 12 -26.21 27.45 -3.25
C LEU A 12 -26.05 27.60 -1.73
N CYS A 13 -26.70 28.58 -1.09
CA CYS A 13 -26.62 28.77 0.37
C CYS A 13 -27.57 27.86 1.17
N GLY A 14 -28.53 27.19 0.52
CA GLY A 14 -29.50 26.32 1.20
C GLY A 14 -28.96 24.96 1.64
N ILE A 15 -27.85 24.49 1.06
CA ILE A 15 -27.31 23.14 1.33
C ILE A 15 -26.30 23.16 2.48
N ILE A 16 -25.66 24.31 2.75
CA ILE A 16 -24.65 24.46 3.81
C ILE A 16 -25.30 24.63 5.20
N ALA A 17 -26.53 25.13 5.27
CA ALA A 17 -27.24 25.35 6.54
C ALA A 17 -27.83 24.07 7.17
N ILE A 18 -27.88 22.95 6.46
CA ILE A 18 -28.45 21.68 6.98
C ILE A 18 -27.40 20.83 7.72
N PHE A 19 -26.10 21.07 7.50
CA PHE A 19 -25.02 20.27 8.11
C PHE A 19 -24.53 20.80 9.48
N VAL A 20 -24.96 21.99 9.90
CA VAL A 20 -24.53 22.63 11.16
C VAL A 20 -25.48 22.34 12.34
N LEU A 21 -26.61 21.64 12.11
CA LEU A 21 -27.62 21.38 13.13
C LEU A 21 -27.64 19.91 13.61
N LEU A 22 -26.48 19.26 13.70
CA LEU A 22 -26.35 17.91 14.26
C LEU A 22 -25.24 17.76 15.31
N THR A 23 -24.86 18.86 15.96
CA THR A 23 -23.89 18.83 17.07
C THR A 23 -24.40 19.69 18.22
N THR A 24 -25.37 19.21 19.00
CA THR A 24 -25.62 19.65 20.39
C THR A 24 -26.72 18.80 21.03
N THR A 25 -26.34 17.68 21.64
CA THR A 25 -26.97 17.29 22.92
C THR A 25 -25.87 16.89 23.89
N ALA A 26 -25.84 17.63 24.99
CA ALA A 26 -24.87 17.53 26.05
C ALA A 26 -25.06 16.24 26.85
N PHE A 27 -23.97 15.50 27.07
CA PHE A 27 -23.87 14.55 28.18
C PHE A 27 -22.91 15.13 29.23
N PRO A 28 -23.30 15.18 30.52
CA PRO A 28 -22.57 15.89 31.55
C PRO A 28 -21.36 15.09 32.08
N THR A 29 -20.42 15.88 32.57
CA THR A 29 -19.18 15.57 33.28
C THR A 29 -19.27 14.48 34.36
N VAL A 30 -18.42 13.46 34.23
CA VAL A 30 -17.64 12.91 35.35
C VAL A 30 -16.20 12.73 34.84
N ALA A 31 -15.30 13.55 35.39
CA ALA A 31 -13.87 13.38 35.25
C ALA A 31 -13.44 12.14 36.07
N VAL A 32 -13.04 11.09 35.38
CA VAL A 32 -12.10 10.11 35.91
C VAL A 32 -10.97 10.04 34.90
N PHE A 33 -9.91 10.81 35.18
CA PHE A 33 -8.58 10.50 34.69
C PHE A 33 -8.23 9.11 35.23
N PRO A 34 -8.03 8.07 34.40
CA PRO A 34 -7.19 6.97 34.82
C PRO A 34 -5.77 7.51 34.76
N ALA A 35 -5.16 7.56 35.94
CA ALA A 35 -3.75 7.80 36.14
C ALA A 35 -2.90 7.00 35.15
N SER A 36 -1.77 7.58 34.77
CA SER A 36 -0.64 6.88 34.16
C SER A 36 -0.50 5.46 34.68
N ALA A 37 -0.90 4.48 33.90
CA ALA A 37 -0.22 3.20 33.93
C ALA A 37 0.99 3.40 33.04
N SER A 38 2.14 3.71 33.68
CA SER A 38 3.43 3.34 33.14
C SER A 38 3.35 1.84 32.85
N ALA A 39 2.95 1.49 31.64
CA ALA A 39 3.34 0.21 31.07
C ALA A 39 4.84 0.31 30.97
N SER A 40 5.48 -0.45 31.85
CA SER A 40 6.91 -0.57 32.06
C SER A 40 7.66 -0.28 30.76
N ASP A 41 8.52 0.73 30.82
CA ASP A 41 9.69 0.84 29.99
C ASP A 41 10.46 -0.48 30.18
N VAL A 42 10.04 -1.52 29.46
CA VAL A 42 10.93 -2.60 29.06
C VAL A 42 11.88 -1.89 28.12
N LYS A 43 12.88 -1.27 28.73
CA LYS A 43 14.17 -1.01 28.12
C LYS A 43 14.77 -2.39 27.85
N SER A 44 14.17 -3.11 26.90
CA SER A 44 14.92 -3.99 26.05
C SER A 44 15.88 -3.05 25.36
N GLU A 45 17.05 -2.83 25.98
CA GLU A 45 18.22 -2.35 25.28
C GLU A 45 18.21 -3.10 23.95
N PRO A 46 18.09 -2.40 22.80
CA PRO A 46 18.05 -3.08 21.52
C PRO A 46 19.31 -3.93 21.49
N GLN A 47 19.14 -5.25 21.53
CA GLN A 47 20.25 -6.16 21.48
C GLN A 47 20.87 -5.91 20.10
N VAL A 48 21.99 -5.17 20.11
CA VAL A 48 22.71 -4.81 18.89
C VAL A 48 23.33 -6.10 18.40
N VAL A 49 22.56 -6.83 17.60
CA VAL A 49 23.08 -7.97 16.85
C VAL A 49 23.85 -7.36 15.70
N GLU A 50 25.16 -7.58 15.67
CA GLU A 50 25.96 -7.31 14.48
C GLU A 50 25.52 -8.29 13.39
N VAL A 51 24.66 -7.81 12.50
CA VAL A 51 24.13 -8.58 11.39
C VAL A 51 25.09 -8.42 10.22
N SER A 52 25.52 -9.54 9.63
CA SER A 52 26.34 -9.51 8.42
C SER A 52 25.55 -8.98 7.22
N LEU A 53 26.25 -8.47 6.19
CA LEU A 53 25.62 -7.99 4.96
C LEU A 53 24.71 -9.04 4.31
N GLU A 54 25.15 -10.30 4.31
CA GLU A 54 24.39 -11.40 3.68
C GLU A 54 23.10 -11.72 4.46
N GLU A 55 23.16 -11.68 5.79
CA GLU A 55 21.97 -11.81 6.63
C GLU A 55 20.99 -10.65 6.40
N CYS A 56 21.50 -9.41 6.27
CA CYS A 56 20.65 -8.25 5.96
C CYS A 56 19.91 -8.44 4.63
N ARG A 57 20.61 -8.90 3.58
CA ARG A 57 19.99 -9.20 2.28
C ARG A 57 18.94 -10.28 2.38
N SER A 58 19.23 -11.37 3.11
CA SER A 58 18.29 -12.48 3.28
C SER A 58 17.01 -12.01 3.97
N LEU A 59 17.14 -11.25 5.06
CA LEU A 59 16.03 -10.69 5.81
C LEU A 59 15.21 -9.71 4.96
N ALA A 60 15.90 -8.86 4.18
CA ALA A 60 15.25 -7.92 3.28
C ALA A 60 14.48 -8.63 2.17
N LEU A 61 15.03 -9.69 1.57
CA LEU A 61 14.33 -10.46 0.53
C LEU A 61 13.12 -11.21 1.08
N GLU A 62 13.19 -11.72 2.31
CA GLU A 62 12.10 -12.47 2.95
C GLU A 62 10.94 -11.56 3.38
N HIS A 63 11.25 -10.38 3.93
CA HIS A 63 10.25 -9.53 4.56
C HIS A 63 9.96 -8.22 3.82
N SER A 64 10.63 -7.95 2.71
CA SER A 64 10.32 -6.75 1.94
C SER A 64 8.90 -6.80 1.39
N ALA A 65 8.12 -5.79 1.76
CA ALA A 65 6.77 -5.59 1.23
C ALA A 65 6.76 -5.49 -0.30
N SER A 66 7.80 -4.91 -0.92
CA SER A 66 7.86 -4.79 -2.38
C SER A 66 8.03 -6.15 -3.06
N VAL A 67 8.85 -7.05 -2.49
CA VAL A 67 9.01 -8.42 -3.01
C VAL A 67 7.71 -9.18 -2.86
N LEU A 68 7.07 -9.14 -1.69
CA LEU A 68 5.80 -9.82 -1.44
C LEU A 68 4.68 -9.33 -2.39
N LEU A 69 4.62 -8.03 -2.65
CA LEU A 69 3.68 -7.46 -3.62
C LEU A 69 3.97 -7.92 -5.05
N ALA A 70 5.24 -7.96 -5.46
CA ALA A 70 5.62 -8.45 -6.78
C ALA A 70 5.33 -9.95 -6.95
N GLU A 71 5.49 -10.75 -5.89
CA GLU A 71 5.10 -12.16 -5.92
C GLU A 71 3.58 -12.34 -6.05
N ASN A 72 2.79 -11.55 -5.34
CA ASN A 72 1.34 -11.53 -5.49
C ASN A 72 0.94 -11.18 -6.93
N ALA A 73 1.59 -10.18 -7.54
CA ALA A 73 1.34 -9.83 -8.93
C ALA A 73 1.62 -11.00 -9.90
N VAL A 74 2.64 -11.82 -9.64
CA VAL A 74 2.89 -13.06 -10.42
C VAL A 74 1.77 -14.08 -10.23
N ARG A 75 1.28 -14.26 -9.00
CA ARG A 75 0.16 -15.17 -8.69
C ARG A 75 -1.12 -14.72 -9.40
N ASP A 76 -1.42 -13.42 -9.33
CA ASP A 76 -2.59 -12.82 -9.99
C ASP A 76 -2.53 -12.97 -11.50
N ALA A 77 -1.37 -12.68 -12.11
CA ALA A 77 -1.17 -12.83 -13.55
C ALA A 77 -1.27 -14.30 -14.01
N ARG A 78 -0.82 -15.25 -13.18
CA ARG A 78 -0.98 -16.69 -13.44
C ARG A 78 -2.45 -17.08 -13.42
N LEU A 79 -3.19 -16.67 -12.38
CA LEU A 79 -4.62 -16.94 -12.27
C LEU A 79 -5.40 -16.36 -13.46
N ALA A 80 -5.06 -15.14 -13.88
CA ALA A 80 -5.67 -14.50 -15.06
C ALA A 80 -5.38 -15.26 -16.37
N LEU A 81 -4.17 -15.82 -16.52
CA LEU A 81 -3.85 -16.70 -17.64
C LEU A 81 -4.69 -17.98 -17.60
N GLU A 82 -4.78 -18.66 -16.46
CA GLU A 82 -5.59 -19.86 -16.30
C GLU A 82 -7.08 -19.61 -16.63
N GLN A 83 -7.62 -18.47 -16.18
CA GLN A 83 -8.99 -18.05 -16.52
C GLN A 83 -9.18 -17.80 -18.02
N THR A 84 -8.17 -17.20 -18.67
CA THR A 84 -8.19 -16.94 -20.11
C THR A 84 -8.11 -18.24 -20.91
N GLU A 85 -7.26 -19.19 -20.48
CA GLU A 85 -7.15 -20.52 -21.08
C GLU A 85 -8.46 -21.30 -20.92
N ALA A 86 -9.09 -21.26 -19.74
CA ALA A 86 -10.40 -21.86 -19.52
C ALA A 86 -11.49 -21.24 -20.41
N THR A 87 -11.53 -19.91 -20.51
CA THR A 87 -12.48 -19.20 -21.38
C THR A 87 -12.25 -19.55 -22.85
N SER A 88 -10.98 -19.70 -23.26
CA SER A 88 -10.60 -20.05 -24.63
C SER A 88 -11.15 -21.42 -25.09
N LEU A 89 -11.51 -22.31 -24.17
CA LEU A 89 -12.14 -23.59 -24.50
C LEU A 89 -13.57 -23.41 -25.05
N THR A 90 -14.29 -22.37 -24.62
CA THR A 90 -15.68 -22.11 -25.05
C THR A 90 -15.74 -21.00 -26.09
N LYS A 91 -14.85 -20.01 -26.00
CA LYS A 91 -14.77 -18.88 -26.91
C LYS A 91 -13.29 -18.58 -27.22
N PRO A 92 -12.72 -19.24 -28.24
CA PRO A 92 -11.31 -19.11 -28.55
C PRO A 92 -10.96 -17.68 -28.99
N SER A 93 -9.88 -17.14 -28.41
CA SER A 93 -9.33 -15.84 -28.76
C SER A 93 -7.81 -15.85 -28.62
N PRO A 94 -7.07 -16.07 -29.73
CA PRO A 94 -5.60 -16.14 -29.72
C PRO A 94 -4.94 -14.90 -29.12
N THR A 95 -5.51 -13.73 -29.39
CA THR A 95 -5.01 -12.46 -28.87
C THR A 95 -5.10 -12.39 -27.35
N SER A 96 -6.23 -12.78 -26.76
CA SER A 96 -6.39 -12.74 -25.29
C SER A 96 -5.44 -13.71 -24.57
N LEU A 97 -5.24 -14.89 -25.15
CA LEU A 97 -4.35 -15.90 -24.62
C LEU A 97 -2.88 -15.46 -24.74
N TYR A 98 -2.49 -14.84 -25.85
CA TYR A 98 -1.17 -14.24 -25.98
C TYR A 98 -0.94 -13.10 -24.98
N GLN A 99 -1.91 -12.19 -24.83
CA GLN A 99 -1.81 -11.06 -23.91
C GLN A 99 -1.64 -11.51 -22.46
N SER A 100 -2.47 -12.44 -21.99
CA SER A 100 -2.36 -12.97 -20.62
C SER A 100 -1.03 -13.70 -20.36
N ARG A 101 -0.50 -14.42 -21.35
CA ARG A 101 0.87 -15.00 -21.25
C ARG A 101 1.93 -13.92 -21.12
N MET A 102 1.87 -12.88 -21.94
CA MET A 102 2.82 -11.77 -21.87
C MET A 102 2.72 -11.02 -20.54
N SER A 103 1.51 -10.87 -19.99
CA SER A 103 1.31 -10.29 -18.65
C SER A 103 1.99 -11.11 -17.56
N LEU A 104 1.87 -12.45 -17.59
CA LEU A 104 2.58 -13.33 -16.65
C LEU A 104 4.09 -13.20 -16.77
N GLU A 105 4.63 -13.21 -17.99
CA GLU A 105 6.08 -13.04 -18.20
C GLU A 105 6.58 -11.67 -17.74
N SER A 106 5.79 -10.61 -17.96
CA SER A 106 6.11 -9.28 -17.45
C SER A 106 6.14 -9.25 -15.92
N ALA A 107 5.15 -9.86 -15.26
CA ALA A 107 5.09 -9.91 -13.79
C ALA A 107 6.30 -10.65 -13.19
N LYS A 108 6.74 -11.76 -13.82
CA LYS A 108 7.93 -12.51 -13.38
C LYS A 108 9.20 -11.68 -13.48
N LYS A 109 9.41 -10.98 -14.59
CA LYS A 109 10.56 -10.08 -14.76
C LYS A 109 10.53 -8.95 -13.74
N ASN A 110 9.36 -8.39 -13.47
CA ASN A 110 9.22 -7.34 -12.47
C ASN A 110 9.58 -7.84 -11.05
N LEU A 111 9.24 -9.09 -10.72
CA LEU A 111 9.66 -9.71 -9.46
C LEU A 111 11.18 -9.84 -9.38
N GLU A 112 11.86 -10.27 -10.46
CA GLU A 112 13.31 -10.38 -10.49
C GLU A 112 14.00 -9.02 -10.31
N ILE A 113 13.51 -7.98 -11.01
CA ILE A 113 14.00 -6.61 -10.85
C ILE A 113 13.79 -6.12 -9.42
N THR A 114 12.58 -6.33 -8.87
CA THR A 114 12.27 -5.90 -7.49
C THR A 114 13.18 -6.56 -6.45
N LYS A 115 13.52 -7.85 -6.64
CA LYS A 115 14.49 -8.53 -5.77
C LYS A 115 15.88 -7.91 -5.85
N GLN A 116 16.34 -7.58 -7.07
CA GLN A 116 17.62 -6.91 -7.27
C GLN A 116 17.64 -5.52 -6.63
N ASP A 117 16.58 -4.74 -6.81
CA ASP A 117 16.45 -3.41 -6.21
C ASP A 117 16.49 -3.46 -4.68
N VAL A 118 15.84 -4.46 -4.07
CA VAL A 118 15.87 -4.65 -2.61
C VAL A 118 17.27 -5.02 -2.12
N VAL A 119 17.99 -5.89 -2.83
CA VAL A 119 19.38 -6.21 -2.48
C VAL A 119 20.27 -4.98 -2.58
N LEU A 120 20.20 -4.24 -3.69
CA LEU A 120 21.00 -3.03 -3.90
C LEU A 120 20.69 -1.95 -2.85
N GLY A 121 19.40 -1.76 -2.52
CA GLY A 121 18.98 -0.84 -1.48
C GLY A 121 19.50 -1.24 -0.10
N THR A 122 19.49 -2.54 0.21
CA THR A 122 20.02 -3.09 1.46
C THR A 122 21.53 -2.88 1.56
N ASP A 123 22.27 -3.15 0.49
CA ASP A 123 23.71 -2.91 0.42
C ASP A 123 24.05 -1.44 0.66
N GLN A 124 23.32 -0.54 0.00
CA GLN A 124 23.53 0.89 0.16
C GLN A 124 23.26 1.35 1.59
N LEU A 125 22.20 0.85 2.23
CA LEU A 125 21.88 1.16 3.63
C LEU A 125 22.94 0.62 4.58
N TYR A 126 23.40 -0.62 4.38
CA TYR A 126 24.45 -1.23 5.19
C TYR A 126 25.75 -0.43 5.14
N TYR A 127 26.24 -0.09 3.95
CA TYR A 127 27.47 0.69 3.82
C TYR A 127 27.31 2.14 4.29
N SER A 128 26.10 2.71 4.19
CA SER A 128 25.82 4.04 4.74
C SER A 128 25.89 4.05 6.26
N LEU A 129 25.40 2.98 6.91
CA LEU A 129 25.51 2.79 8.36
C LEU A 129 26.97 2.64 8.78
N LEU A 130 27.72 1.73 8.15
CA LEU A 130 29.14 1.50 8.44
C LEU A 130 30.00 2.76 8.28
N ARG A 131 29.61 3.67 7.39
CA ARG A 131 30.31 4.95 7.19
C ARG A 131 30.00 5.99 8.28
N ALA A 132 28.84 5.88 8.92
CA ALA A 132 28.37 6.83 9.92
C ALA A 132 28.90 6.52 11.34
N GLU A 133 29.42 5.31 11.55
CA GLU A 133 30.16 4.88 12.74
C GLU A 133 31.60 5.41 12.75
#